data_AF-A0A523VV58-F1
#
_entry.id   AF-A0A523VV58-F1
#
_cell.length_a   1.000
_cell.length_b   1.000
_cell.length_c   1.000
_cell.angle_alpha   90.00
_cell.angle_beta   90.00
_cell.angle_gamma   90.00
#
_symmetry.space_group_name_H-M   'P 1'
#
loop_
_entity.id
_entity.type
_entity.pdbx_description
1 polymer ?
#
loop_
_entity_poly.entity_id
_entity_poly.type
_entity_poly.pdbx_seq_one_letter_code
_entity_poly.pdbx_strand_id
1 'polypeptide(L)'
;MGTEVDLSVDNIIPYLIEKSEKKFGLFSINYILINCTIKELLEFMRSYGISISDNESPTRLEYIKRILVHLTNIYNTTDWQKKYDDPLESCGNAIISSKTFKKYMYHLDFIAKQDLIETFADHCADLEIVVYNTSFNSISTKMNMYLTIKKSKVKTGAVFVMNGVNINAETYLETKKSIRKASKVASWNIFVTTPMGALKIGFKKLVSDMKSLNCWVYVVDPSRKIVYGLTKGKKNSNYDLEARNNFIRELPREPMRAPSQVIKLSDYYFDESNSFESFDYRLFDIYNNLEHNKLLLKDDRKPKYSEIFRDLIIMEKASGTLIINYASENFNEQALVSGFLTAMDSFVSQIGGSTMEEINYKGLYVQATYGKYIHLVCFLFKPADASFKERLNYLTNLLESNYIKQIEMFKKTGDTNLFNQEEILTIIKEVLDI
;
A
#
# COMPACT_ATOMS: atom_id res chain seq x y z
N MET A 1 8.88 33.05 -27.85
CA MET A 1 8.06 32.43 -28.91
C MET A 1 8.53 30.99 -29.00
N GLY A 2 7.81 30.06 -28.36
CA GLY A 2 8.18 28.65 -28.33
C GLY A 2 7.76 27.98 -29.63
N THR A 3 8.63 27.17 -30.22
CA THR A 3 8.28 26.23 -31.28
C THR A 3 7.12 25.36 -30.81
N GLU A 4 6.00 25.37 -31.53
CA GLU A 4 4.95 24.38 -31.37
C GLU A 4 5.57 23.01 -31.66
N VAL A 5 5.79 22.22 -30.61
CA VAL A 5 6.14 20.81 -30.76
C VAL A 5 4.85 20.12 -31.20
N ASP A 6 4.82 19.62 -32.44
CA ASP A 6 3.73 18.77 -32.90
C ASP A 6 3.78 17.43 -32.16
N LEU A 7 2.97 17.35 -31.09
CA LEU A 7 2.92 16.18 -30.21
C LEU A 7 2.03 15.11 -30.83
N SER A 8 2.61 13.94 -31.06
CA SER A 8 1.95 12.78 -31.64
C SER A 8 2.11 11.55 -30.74
N VAL A 9 1.36 10.50 -31.05
CA VAL A 9 1.43 9.22 -30.33
C VAL A 9 2.81 8.56 -30.41
N ASP A 10 3.62 8.90 -31.40
CA ASP A 10 4.96 8.32 -31.58
C ASP A 10 6.03 9.04 -30.78
N ASN A 11 5.88 10.35 -30.56
CA ASN A 11 6.89 11.18 -29.90
C ASN A 11 6.55 11.57 -28.45
N ILE A 12 5.32 11.31 -27.98
CA ILE A 12 4.86 11.78 -26.66
C ILE A 12 5.66 11.20 -25.49
N ILE A 13 5.99 9.91 -25.51
CA ILE A 13 6.74 9.29 -24.42
C ILE A 13 8.18 9.83 -24.36
N PRO A 14 8.96 9.83 -25.47
CA PRO A 14 10.28 10.48 -25.49
C PRO A 14 10.24 11.94 -25.04
N TYR A 15 9.25 12.70 -25.50
CA TYR A 15 9.06 14.11 -25.10
C TYR A 15 8.86 14.25 -23.59
N LEU A 16 7.97 13.45 -22.99
CA LEU A 16 7.72 13.51 -21.54
C LEU A 16 8.95 13.07 -20.73
N ILE A 17 9.68 12.05 -21.18
CA ILE A 17 10.93 11.60 -20.53
C ILE A 17 11.98 12.72 -20.57
N GLU A 18 12.18 13.37 -21.72
CA GLU A 18 13.13 14.46 -21.87
C GLU A 18 12.75 15.65 -20.98
N LYS A 19 11.48 16.09 -21.01
CA LYS A 19 10.97 17.17 -20.16
C LYS A 19 11.04 16.85 -18.67
N SER A 20 11.04 15.57 -18.31
CA SER A 20 11.18 15.11 -16.93
C SER A 20 12.62 15.08 -16.41
N GLU A 21 13.61 15.41 -17.25
CA GLU A 21 15.04 15.37 -16.95
C GLU A 21 15.53 13.98 -16.49
N LYS A 22 14.87 12.90 -16.92
CA LYS A 22 15.17 11.51 -16.52
C LYS A 22 15.13 11.23 -15.01
N LYS A 23 14.37 12.03 -14.24
CA LYS A 23 14.16 11.79 -12.81
C LYS A 23 13.35 10.50 -12.57
N PHE A 24 13.67 9.78 -11.51
CA PHE A 24 12.96 8.57 -11.10
C PHE A 24 11.60 8.91 -10.50
N GLY A 25 10.53 8.27 -11.00
CA GLY A 25 9.18 8.46 -10.48
C GLY A 25 8.84 7.44 -9.40
N LEU A 26 8.17 7.89 -8.35
CA LEU A 26 7.58 6.99 -7.36
C LEU A 26 6.31 6.29 -7.89
N PHE A 27 5.64 6.88 -8.88
CA PHE A 27 4.39 6.41 -9.48
C PHE A 27 4.54 6.24 -10.99
N SER A 28 4.42 5.02 -11.48
CA SER A 28 4.37 4.79 -12.93
C SER A 28 2.97 4.93 -13.50
N ILE A 29 2.80 5.90 -14.41
CA ILE A 29 1.53 6.10 -15.12
C ILE A 29 1.17 4.84 -15.92
N ASN A 30 2.14 4.22 -16.58
CA ASN A 30 1.93 2.99 -17.35
C ASN A 30 1.40 1.88 -16.45
N TYR A 31 1.90 1.76 -15.22
CA TYR A 31 1.47 0.73 -14.30
C TYR A 31 -0.01 0.86 -13.92
N ILE A 32 -0.49 2.08 -13.62
CA ILE A 32 -1.90 2.32 -13.30
C ILE A 32 -2.77 1.95 -14.50
N LEU A 33 -2.42 2.46 -15.69
CA LEU A 33 -3.24 2.31 -16.88
C LEU A 33 -3.21 0.91 -17.51
N ILE A 34 -2.17 0.10 -17.22
CA ILE A 34 -2.11 -1.29 -17.68
C ILE A 34 -3.16 -2.16 -16.97
N ASN A 35 -3.39 -1.93 -15.69
CA ASN A 35 -4.33 -2.74 -14.90
C ASN A 35 -5.81 -2.39 -15.16
N CYS A 36 -6.09 -1.27 -15.82
CA CYS A 36 -7.44 -0.87 -16.20
C CYS A 36 -8.05 -1.77 -17.27
N THR A 37 -9.37 -1.81 -17.42
CA THR A 37 -10.04 -2.36 -18.60
C THR A 37 -10.00 -1.37 -19.77
N ILE A 38 -10.15 -1.86 -21.01
CA ILE A 38 -10.28 -0.98 -22.19
C ILE A 38 -11.53 -0.08 -22.05
N LYS A 39 -12.62 -0.61 -21.48
CA LYS A 39 -13.84 0.16 -21.21
C LYS A 39 -13.57 1.37 -20.32
N GLU A 40 -12.79 1.20 -19.25
CA GLU A 40 -12.43 2.28 -18.34
C GLU A 40 -11.51 3.33 -18.98
N LEU A 41 -10.55 2.90 -19.81
CA LEU A 41 -9.73 3.83 -20.59
C LEU A 41 -10.60 4.67 -21.52
N LEU A 42 -11.57 4.05 -22.21
CA LEU A 42 -12.54 4.75 -23.07
C LEU A 42 -13.44 5.71 -22.30
N GLU A 43 -13.94 5.32 -21.13
CA GLU A 43 -14.74 6.20 -20.27
C GLU A 43 -13.95 7.44 -19.82
N PHE A 44 -12.69 7.24 -19.42
CA PHE A 44 -11.80 8.36 -19.09
C PHE A 44 -11.56 9.26 -20.31
N MET A 45 -11.25 8.69 -21.47
CA MET A 45 -11.06 9.45 -22.72
C MET A 45 -12.29 10.28 -23.09
N ARG A 46 -13.49 9.69 -23.00
CA ARG A 46 -14.76 10.41 -23.24
C ARG A 46 -14.96 11.56 -22.28
N SER A 47 -14.61 11.41 -20.99
CA SER A 47 -14.71 12.51 -20.01
C SER A 47 -13.80 13.70 -20.31
N TYR A 48 -12.73 13.49 -21.10
CA TYR A 48 -11.83 14.52 -21.58
C TYR A 48 -12.11 14.93 -23.04
N GLY A 49 -13.18 14.43 -23.65
CA GLY A 49 -13.53 14.75 -25.04
C GLY A 49 -12.57 14.15 -26.08
N ILE A 50 -11.83 13.10 -25.72
CA ILE A 50 -10.93 12.40 -26.64
C ILE A 50 -11.75 11.38 -27.43
N SER A 51 -11.89 11.61 -28.74
CA SER A 51 -12.59 10.71 -29.65
C SER A 51 -11.64 9.71 -30.29
N ILE A 52 -12.17 8.52 -30.58
CA ILE A 52 -11.51 7.48 -31.39
C ILE A 52 -12.52 7.11 -32.46
N SER A 53 -12.06 6.96 -33.70
CA SER A 53 -12.94 6.56 -34.78
C SER A 53 -13.41 5.12 -34.56
N ASP A 54 -14.67 4.82 -34.89
CA ASP A 54 -15.26 3.49 -34.66
C ASP A 54 -14.55 2.36 -35.45
N ASN A 55 -13.75 2.72 -36.46
CA ASN A 55 -13.00 1.79 -37.30
C ASN A 55 -11.59 1.51 -36.78
N GLU A 56 -11.14 2.17 -35.72
CA GLU A 56 -9.84 1.93 -35.11
C GLU A 56 -9.93 0.83 -34.05
N SER A 57 -8.94 -0.07 -34.03
CA SER A 57 -8.71 -1.03 -32.95
C SER A 57 -7.33 -0.78 -32.31
N PRO A 58 -7.16 0.32 -31.54
CA PRO A 58 -5.88 0.66 -30.95
C PRO A 58 -5.39 -0.39 -29.94
N THR A 59 -4.08 -0.52 -29.81
CA THR A 59 -3.50 -1.28 -28.69
C THR A 59 -3.68 -0.50 -27.39
N ARG A 60 -3.58 -1.17 -26.23
CA ARG A 60 -3.60 -0.52 -24.91
C ARG A 60 -2.59 0.62 -24.79
N LEU A 61 -1.36 0.42 -25.29
CA LEU A 61 -0.33 1.45 -25.28
C LEU A 61 -0.74 2.67 -26.12
N GLU A 62 -1.41 2.45 -27.25
CA GLU A 62 -1.91 3.53 -28.11
C GLU A 62 -2.99 4.36 -27.41
N TYR A 63 -3.93 3.72 -26.69
CA TYR A 63 -4.88 4.43 -25.82
C TYR A 63 -4.16 5.32 -24.80
N ILE A 64 -3.14 4.78 -24.12
CA ILE A 64 -2.33 5.51 -23.13
C ILE A 64 -1.63 6.71 -23.78
N LYS A 65 -0.99 6.51 -24.93
CA LYS A 65 -0.30 7.58 -25.68
C LYS A 65 -1.25 8.70 -26.07
N ARG A 66 -2.47 8.38 -26.55
CA ARG A 66 -3.47 9.39 -26.92
C ARG A 66 -3.96 10.20 -25.73
N ILE A 67 -4.19 9.53 -24.59
CA ILE A 67 -4.49 10.21 -23.33
C ILE A 67 -3.38 11.21 -22.98
N LEU A 68 -2.11 10.78 -23.07
CA LEU A 68 -0.97 11.61 -22.73
C LEU A 68 -0.77 12.79 -23.69
N VAL A 69 -0.94 12.59 -25.00
CA VAL A 69 -0.90 13.68 -26.00
C VAL A 69 -1.92 14.73 -25.64
N HIS A 70 -3.17 14.32 -25.40
CA HIS A 70 -4.25 15.26 -25.10
C HIS A 70 -4.01 16.03 -23.78
N LEU A 71 -3.65 15.34 -22.71
CA LEU A 71 -3.37 15.99 -21.41
C LEU A 71 -2.15 16.92 -21.48
N THR A 72 -1.13 16.56 -22.25
CA THR A 72 0.05 17.40 -22.48
C THR A 72 -0.32 18.65 -23.29
N ASN A 73 -1.18 18.52 -24.30
CA ASN A 73 -1.69 19.66 -25.04
C ASN A 73 -2.49 20.61 -24.14
N ILE A 74 -3.38 20.10 -23.28
CA ILE A 74 -4.07 20.91 -22.26
C ILE A 74 -3.06 21.66 -21.39
N TYR A 75 -2.03 20.98 -20.89
CA TYR A 75 -0.99 21.64 -20.11
C TYR A 75 -0.29 22.76 -20.89
N ASN A 76 0.04 22.53 -22.16
CA ASN A 76 0.73 23.50 -23.01
C ASN A 76 -0.13 24.72 -23.38
N THR A 77 -1.46 24.57 -23.45
CA THR A 77 -2.38 25.63 -23.92
C THR A 77 -3.20 26.30 -22.82
N THR A 78 -2.99 25.94 -21.55
CA THR A 78 -3.76 26.50 -20.41
C THR A 78 -2.85 27.03 -19.31
N ASP A 79 -3.46 27.67 -18.31
CA ASP A 79 -2.78 28.14 -17.09
C ASP A 79 -2.24 27.01 -16.19
N TRP A 80 -2.36 25.75 -16.59
CA TRP A 80 -1.85 24.60 -15.83
C TRP A 80 -0.33 24.63 -15.62
N GLN A 81 0.41 25.35 -16.47
CA GLN A 81 1.84 25.63 -16.30
C GLN A 81 2.15 26.43 -15.02
N LYS A 82 1.17 27.15 -14.47
CA LYS A 82 1.31 27.86 -13.19
C LYS A 82 1.13 26.92 -11.99
N LYS A 83 0.51 25.75 -12.20
CA LYS A 83 0.11 24.83 -11.13
C LYS A 83 1.02 23.62 -10.99
N TYR A 84 1.50 23.08 -12.11
CA TYR A 84 2.35 21.89 -12.14
C TYR A 84 3.74 22.25 -12.66
N ASP A 85 4.77 21.57 -12.15
CA ASP A 85 6.16 21.86 -12.52
C ASP A 85 6.43 21.49 -13.99
N ASP A 86 5.77 20.44 -14.50
CA ASP A 86 5.95 19.94 -15.86
C ASP A 86 4.70 19.17 -16.38
N PRO A 87 4.65 18.85 -17.69
CA PRO A 87 3.49 18.18 -18.28
C PRO A 87 3.24 16.77 -17.72
N LEU A 88 4.29 16.04 -17.34
CA LEU A 88 4.16 14.69 -16.79
C LEU A 88 3.54 14.72 -15.40
N GLU A 89 3.88 15.71 -14.57
CA GLU A 89 3.21 15.94 -13.30
C GLU A 89 1.74 16.28 -13.49
N SER A 90 1.41 17.10 -14.50
CA SER A 90 0.02 17.41 -14.83
C SER A 90 -0.78 16.17 -15.28
N CYS A 91 -0.22 15.36 -16.19
CA CYS A 91 -0.82 14.12 -16.65
C CYS A 91 -1.07 13.14 -15.50
N GLY A 92 -0.04 12.92 -14.67
CA GLY A 92 -0.12 12.03 -13.51
C GLY A 92 -1.24 12.46 -12.56
N ASN A 93 -1.31 13.75 -12.21
CA ASN A 93 -2.35 14.29 -11.35
C ASN A 93 -3.77 14.14 -11.93
N ALA A 94 -3.95 14.36 -13.22
CA ALA A 94 -5.24 14.16 -13.89
C ALA A 94 -5.72 12.69 -13.80
N ILE A 95 -4.80 11.75 -14.03
CA ILE A 95 -5.07 10.31 -13.98
C ILE A 95 -5.43 9.87 -12.56
N ILE A 96 -4.61 10.19 -11.55
CA ILE A 96 -4.87 9.74 -10.17
C ILE A 96 -6.09 10.40 -9.52
N SER A 97 -6.50 11.57 -10.02
CA SER A 97 -7.70 12.27 -9.54
C SER A 97 -8.98 11.65 -10.11
N SER A 98 -8.87 10.84 -11.16
CA SER A 98 -10.01 10.15 -11.75
C SER A 98 -10.57 9.07 -10.83
N LYS A 99 -11.88 9.08 -10.63
CA LYS A 99 -12.59 8.00 -9.91
C LYS A 99 -12.39 6.65 -10.59
N THR A 100 -12.26 6.64 -11.93
CA THR A 100 -12.05 5.43 -12.74
C THR A 100 -10.80 4.67 -12.30
N PHE A 101 -9.71 5.39 -12.00
CA PHE A 101 -8.41 4.77 -11.75
C PHE A 101 -8.07 4.63 -10.27
N LYS A 102 -8.85 5.25 -9.38
CA LYS A 102 -8.62 5.24 -7.94
C LYS A 102 -8.53 3.83 -7.35
N LYS A 103 -9.32 2.89 -7.87
CA LYS A 103 -9.29 1.50 -7.42
C LYS A 103 -7.98 0.78 -7.75
N TYR A 104 -7.22 1.19 -8.76
CA TYR A 104 -5.94 0.55 -9.09
C TYR A 104 -4.77 1.09 -8.26
N MET A 105 -4.99 2.14 -7.49
CA MET A 105 -3.94 2.76 -6.68
C MET A 105 -3.52 1.91 -5.47
N TYR A 106 -4.33 0.96 -5.02
CA TYR A 106 -3.95 0.11 -3.88
C TYR A 106 -2.73 -0.77 -4.20
N HIS A 107 -2.49 -1.09 -5.48
CA HIS A 107 -1.30 -1.84 -5.89
C HIS A 107 0.02 -1.09 -5.65
N LEU A 108 -0.05 0.22 -5.44
CA LEU A 108 1.09 1.08 -5.12
C LEU A 108 1.31 1.22 -3.61
N ASP A 109 0.65 0.38 -2.83
CA ASP A 109 0.70 0.36 -1.38
C ASP A 109 0.75 -1.07 -0.84
N PHE A 110 1.16 -1.21 0.41
CA PHE A 110 0.90 -2.43 1.16
C PHE A 110 -0.40 -2.26 1.93
N ILE A 111 -1.32 -3.22 1.82
CA ILE A 111 -2.58 -3.18 2.56
C ILE A 111 -2.30 -3.33 4.06
N ALA A 112 -1.51 -4.35 4.42
CA ALA A 112 -0.99 -4.51 5.78
C ALA A 112 0.30 -3.72 5.95
N LYS A 113 0.39 -2.94 7.03
CA LYS A 113 1.63 -2.30 7.47
C LYS A 113 2.69 -3.33 7.80
N GLN A 114 2.27 -4.47 8.35
CA GLN A 114 3.18 -5.55 8.70
C GLN A 114 3.96 -6.08 7.47
N ASP A 115 3.33 -6.16 6.30
CA ASP A 115 4.03 -6.58 5.06
C ASP A 115 5.15 -5.61 4.68
N LEU A 116 4.95 -4.29 4.87
CA LEU A 116 5.97 -3.28 4.64
C LEU A 116 7.11 -3.39 5.66
N ILE A 117 6.79 -3.66 6.93
CA ILE A 117 7.77 -3.87 7.99
C ILE A 117 8.65 -5.09 7.65
N GLU A 118 8.04 -6.22 7.27
CA GLU A 118 8.75 -7.44 6.91
C GLU A 118 9.63 -7.25 5.67
N THR A 119 9.07 -6.66 4.61
CA THR A 119 9.82 -6.38 3.37
C THR A 119 11.05 -5.50 3.64
N PHE A 120 10.88 -4.45 4.46
CA PHE A 120 12.00 -3.57 4.80
C PHE A 120 12.99 -4.21 5.78
N ALA A 121 12.53 -5.08 6.68
CA ALA A 121 13.39 -5.83 7.58
C ALA A 121 14.29 -6.81 6.81
N ASP A 122 13.74 -7.49 5.80
CA ASP A 122 14.51 -8.37 4.91
C ASP A 122 15.54 -7.56 4.12
N HIS A 123 15.15 -6.41 3.56
CA HIS A 123 16.10 -5.48 2.91
C HIS A 123 17.22 -5.03 3.87
N CYS A 124 16.92 -4.75 5.14
CA CYS A 124 17.95 -4.41 6.13
C CYS A 124 18.89 -5.59 6.41
N ALA A 125 18.35 -6.82 6.50
CA ALA A 125 19.14 -8.01 6.76
C ALA A 125 20.11 -8.31 5.61
N ASP A 126 19.71 -8.06 4.36
CA ASP A 126 20.57 -8.15 3.17
C ASP A 126 21.76 -7.18 3.24
N LEU A 127 21.58 -6.04 3.92
CA LEU A 127 22.63 -5.05 4.19
C LEU A 127 23.44 -5.35 5.47
N GLU A 128 23.38 -6.59 5.96
CA GLU A 128 24.03 -7.06 7.19
C GLU A 128 23.56 -6.35 8.48
N ILE A 129 22.33 -5.84 8.50
CA ILE A 129 21.76 -5.13 9.65
C ILE A 129 20.84 -6.06 10.44
N VAL A 130 21.01 -6.09 11.76
CA VAL A 130 20.10 -6.82 12.66
C VAL A 130 18.90 -5.94 12.99
N VAL A 131 17.70 -6.50 12.87
CA VAL A 131 16.42 -5.80 13.01
C VAL A 131 15.64 -6.37 14.19
N TYR A 132 15.22 -5.48 15.11
CA TYR A 132 14.38 -5.81 16.25
C TYR A 132 12.99 -5.22 16.06
N ASN A 133 11.95 -6.01 16.37
CA ASN A 133 10.59 -5.52 16.46
C ASN A 133 10.40 -4.79 17.80
N THR A 134 9.80 -3.59 17.76
CA THR A 134 9.58 -2.74 18.94
C THR A 134 8.10 -2.51 19.25
N SER A 135 7.20 -3.37 18.76
CA SER A 135 5.74 -3.26 18.97
C SER A 135 5.27 -3.62 20.39
N PHE A 136 6.16 -4.01 21.30
CA PHE A 136 5.80 -4.44 22.66
C PHE A 136 5.56 -3.27 23.62
N ASN A 137 4.59 -3.41 24.52
CA ASN A 137 4.17 -2.36 25.46
C ASN A 137 5.25 -1.89 26.45
N SER A 138 6.30 -2.69 26.67
CA SER A 138 7.39 -2.39 27.61
C SER A 138 8.39 -1.36 27.11
N ILE A 139 8.34 -0.96 25.84
CA ILE A 139 9.36 -0.11 25.23
C ILE A 139 9.06 1.37 25.47
N SER A 140 10.01 2.05 26.10
CA SER A 140 9.89 3.46 26.53
C SER A 140 9.72 4.45 25.36
N THR A 141 10.36 4.16 24.22
CA THR A 141 10.28 4.99 23.00
C THR A 141 9.63 4.22 21.86
N LYS A 142 8.40 4.58 21.52
CA LYS A 142 7.63 3.91 20.45
C LYS A 142 8.25 4.15 19.07
N MET A 143 8.57 3.06 18.38
CA MET A 143 8.96 3.00 16.97
C MET A 143 8.50 1.64 16.39
N ASN A 144 8.71 1.39 15.09
CA ASN A 144 8.30 0.12 14.47
C ASN A 144 9.42 -0.91 14.50
N MET A 145 10.65 -0.50 14.18
CA MET A 145 11.81 -1.36 14.28
C MET A 145 13.00 -0.61 14.87
N TYR A 146 13.91 -1.37 15.47
CA TYR A 146 15.22 -0.89 15.90
C TYR A 146 16.33 -1.66 15.21
N LEU A 147 17.28 -0.94 14.63
CA LEU A 147 18.38 -1.50 13.86
C LEU A 147 19.65 -1.49 14.71
N THR A 148 20.42 -2.57 14.63
CA THR A 148 21.79 -2.60 15.17
C THR A 148 22.76 -3.08 14.11
N ILE A 149 23.86 -2.34 13.95
CA ILE A 149 24.94 -2.67 13.03
C ILE A 149 26.18 -2.95 13.86
N LYS A 150 26.66 -4.20 13.83
CA LYS A 150 27.89 -4.61 14.50
C LYS A 150 29.09 -4.31 13.60
N LYS A 151 29.61 -3.08 13.67
CA LYS A 151 30.96 -2.71 13.19
C LYS A 151 31.89 -2.49 14.39
N SER A 152 32.99 -1.75 14.22
CA SER A 152 33.92 -1.39 15.31
C SER A 152 33.27 -0.68 16.51
N LYS A 153 32.14 0.01 16.28
CA LYS A 153 31.21 0.49 17.32
C LYS A 153 29.79 0.12 16.91
N VAL A 154 28.98 -0.29 17.88
CA VAL A 154 27.54 -0.56 17.65
C VAL A 154 26.86 0.74 17.22
N LYS A 155 26.39 0.74 15.98
CA LYS A 155 25.62 1.82 15.36
C LYS A 155 24.15 1.42 15.38
N THR A 156 23.26 2.39 15.64
CA THR A 156 21.84 2.09 15.84
C THR A 156 20.91 2.98 15.03
N GLY A 157 19.79 2.42 14.58
CA GLY A 157 18.78 3.14 13.80
C GLY A 157 17.38 2.93 14.37
N ALA A 158 16.55 3.97 14.37
CA ALA A 158 15.13 3.87 14.69
C ALA A 158 14.32 3.96 13.40
N VAL A 159 13.45 2.98 13.16
CA VAL A 159 12.63 2.92 11.94
C VAL A 159 11.17 3.17 12.25
N PHE A 160 10.58 4.07 11.48
CA PHE A 160 9.17 4.44 11.51
C PHE A 160 8.57 4.07 10.17
N VAL A 161 7.53 3.23 10.19
CA VAL A 161 6.90 2.69 9.00
C VAL A 161 5.47 3.19 8.90
N MET A 162 5.12 3.74 7.75
CA MET A 162 3.75 4.16 7.45
C MET A 162 3.41 3.82 5.98
N ASN A 163 2.48 2.89 5.78
CA ASN A 163 1.87 2.67 4.47
C ASN A 163 0.83 3.76 4.18
N GLY A 164 0.36 3.84 2.94
CA GLY A 164 -0.67 4.81 2.57
C GLY A 164 -1.96 4.61 3.35
N VAL A 165 -2.36 3.37 3.68
CA VAL A 165 -3.55 3.08 4.52
C VAL A 165 -3.51 3.78 5.87
N ASN A 166 -2.38 3.76 6.58
CA ASN A 166 -2.25 4.32 7.92
C ASN A 166 -1.90 5.80 7.95
N ILE A 167 -1.59 6.42 6.81
CA ILE A 167 -1.23 7.84 6.75
C ILE A 167 -2.48 8.72 6.77
N ASN A 168 -2.55 9.57 7.79
CA ASN A 168 -3.41 10.74 7.87
C ASN A 168 -2.67 11.89 8.59
N ALA A 169 -3.30 13.07 8.69
CA ALA A 169 -2.65 14.25 9.28
C ALA A 169 -2.24 14.05 10.75
N GLU A 170 -3.05 13.35 11.53
CA GLU A 170 -2.82 13.09 12.95
C GLU A 170 -1.68 12.09 13.16
N THR A 171 -1.81 10.89 12.61
CA THR A 171 -0.81 9.81 12.67
C THR A 171 0.55 10.23 12.13
N TYR A 172 0.58 11.05 11.07
CA TYR A 172 1.82 11.59 10.53
C TYR A 172 2.47 12.59 11.50
N LEU A 173 1.68 13.46 12.14
CA LEU A 173 2.18 14.38 13.16
C LEU A 173 2.72 13.64 14.39
N GLU A 174 2.01 12.61 14.85
CA GLU A 174 2.46 11.75 15.95
C GLU A 174 3.76 11.01 15.62
N THR A 175 3.89 10.53 14.39
CA THR A 175 5.11 9.89 13.91
C THR A 175 6.27 10.87 13.91
N LYS A 176 6.08 12.12 13.46
CA LYS A 176 7.10 13.18 13.57
C LYS A 176 7.51 13.46 15.02
N LYS A 177 6.57 13.46 15.97
CA LYS A 177 6.88 13.58 17.40
C LYS A 177 7.72 12.39 17.90
N SER A 178 7.38 11.18 17.46
CA SER A 178 8.08 9.95 17.85
C SER A 178 9.50 9.89 17.29
N ILE A 179 9.71 10.33 16.04
CA ILE A 179 11.03 10.50 15.43
C ILE A 179 11.94 11.38 16.30
N ARG A 180 11.43 12.53 16.77
CA ARG A 180 12.21 13.43 17.64
C ARG A 180 12.61 12.78 18.96
N LYS A 181 11.73 11.97 19.55
CA LYS A 181 12.02 11.24 20.79
C LYS A 181 13.08 10.15 20.57
N ALA A 182 12.98 9.43 19.46
CA ALA A 182 13.93 8.36 19.11
C ALA A 182 15.35 8.86 18.83
N SER A 183 15.52 10.14 18.47
CA SER A 183 16.83 10.75 18.27
C SER A 183 17.77 10.64 19.48
N LYS A 184 17.23 10.45 20.70
CA LYS A 184 18.03 10.23 21.90
C LYS A 184 18.65 8.83 21.98
N VAL A 185 17.94 7.82 21.48
CA VAL A 185 18.30 6.40 21.64
C VAL A 185 18.84 5.76 20.36
N ALA A 186 18.72 6.42 19.20
CA ALA A 186 19.20 5.93 17.91
C ALA A 186 20.18 6.91 17.23
N SER A 187 21.21 6.37 16.59
CA SER A 187 22.20 7.20 15.86
C SER A 187 21.58 7.86 14.63
N TRP A 188 20.63 7.20 13.97
CA TRP A 188 19.87 7.74 12.85
C TRP A 188 18.40 7.40 12.97
N ASN A 189 17.55 8.22 12.35
CA ASN A 189 16.14 7.93 12.18
C ASN A 189 15.89 7.59 10.71
N ILE A 190 14.99 6.63 10.49
CA ILE A 190 14.60 6.15 9.16
C ILE A 190 13.08 6.19 9.10
N PHE A 191 12.55 6.82 8.06
CA PHE A 191 11.13 6.85 7.72
C PHE A 191 10.92 6.02 6.46
N VAL A 192 10.07 5.01 6.54
CA VAL A 192 9.77 4.09 5.45
C VAL A 192 8.30 4.24 5.09
N THR A 193 8.04 4.44 3.81
CA THR A 193 6.69 4.55 3.29
C THR A 193 6.56 3.87 1.92
N THR A 194 5.41 4.01 1.30
CA THR A 194 5.10 3.51 -0.05
C THR A 194 4.91 4.68 -1.00
N PRO A 195 4.87 4.47 -2.32
CA PRO A 195 4.42 5.50 -3.24
C PRO A 195 3.13 6.14 -2.76
N MET A 196 2.09 5.34 -2.45
CA MET A 196 0.80 5.85 -1.96
C MET A 196 0.93 6.73 -0.71
N GLY A 197 1.81 6.36 0.22
CA GLY A 197 2.12 7.18 1.38
C GLY A 197 2.78 8.51 1.05
N ALA A 198 3.76 8.51 0.13
CA ALA A 198 4.39 9.74 -0.36
C ALA A 198 3.39 10.67 -1.05
N LEU A 199 2.45 10.13 -1.82
CA LEU A 199 1.36 10.90 -2.43
C LEU A 199 0.42 11.51 -1.39
N LYS A 200 -0.02 10.73 -0.39
CA LYS A 200 -0.93 11.23 0.66
C LYS A 200 -0.31 12.34 1.51
N ILE A 201 0.98 12.26 1.80
CA ILE A 201 1.71 13.32 2.52
C ILE A 201 1.94 14.53 1.60
N GLY A 202 2.15 14.26 0.30
CA GLY A 202 2.68 15.19 -0.68
C GLY A 202 4.20 15.09 -0.74
N PHE A 203 4.75 14.72 -1.91
CA PHE A 203 6.17 14.42 -2.09
C PHE A 203 7.11 15.55 -1.61
N LYS A 204 6.86 16.79 -2.05
CA LYS A 204 7.65 17.97 -1.63
C LYS A 204 7.60 18.17 -0.11
N LYS A 205 6.43 17.96 0.51
CA LYS A 205 6.24 18.06 1.96
C LYS A 205 6.95 16.95 2.71
N LEU A 206 6.87 15.70 2.23
CA LEU A 206 7.60 14.56 2.80
C LEU A 206 9.10 14.83 2.83
N VAL A 207 9.68 15.22 1.69
CA VAL A 207 11.12 15.51 1.58
C VAL A 207 11.53 16.65 2.52
N SER A 208 10.78 17.75 2.54
CA SER A 208 11.05 18.90 3.40
C SER A 208 10.96 18.54 4.90
N ASP A 209 9.86 17.92 5.32
CA ASP A 209 9.64 17.50 6.71
C ASP A 209 10.74 16.54 7.17
N MET A 210 11.09 15.54 6.37
CA MET A 210 12.07 14.52 6.77
C MET A 210 13.51 15.04 6.78
N LYS A 211 13.87 15.95 5.87
CA LYS A 211 15.13 16.70 5.95
C LYS A 211 15.21 17.53 7.22
N SER A 212 14.13 18.22 7.60
CA SER A 212 14.08 19.02 8.84
C SER A 212 14.23 18.16 10.11
N LEU A 213 13.81 16.90 10.04
CA LEU A 213 13.93 15.92 11.13
C LEU A 213 15.25 15.13 11.09
N ASN A 214 16.15 15.44 10.16
CA ASN A 214 17.40 14.72 9.95
C ASN A 214 17.17 13.20 9.73
N CYS A 215 16.13 12.85 8.98
CA CYS A 215 15.65 11.49 8.79
C CYS A 215 16.04 10.94 7.42
N TRP A 216 16.39 9.66 7.38
CA TRP A 216 16.55 8.91 6.13
C TRP A 216 15.17 8.55 5.62
N VAL A 217 14.93 8.64 4.31
CA VAL A 217 13.63 8.29 3.74
C VAL A 217 13.80 7.17 2.73
N TYR A 218 13.03 6.10 2.93
CA TYR A 218 12.88 5.02 1.96
C TYR A 218 11.44 4.93 1.49
N VAL A 219 11.26 4.72 0.19
CA VAL A 219 9.97 4.40 -0.42
C VAL A 219 10.06 2.99 -1.00
N VAL A 220 9.28 2.07 -0.44
CA VAL A 220 9.20 0.68 -0.91
C VAL A 220 8.01 0.58 -1.86
N ASP A 221 8.29 0.27 -3.12
CA ASP A 221 7.29 0.12 -4.17
C ASP A 221 6.92 -1.36 -4.34
N PRO A 222 5.76 -1.80 -3.83
CA PRO A 222 5.32 -3.18 -3.95
C PRO A 222 4.98 -3.59 -5.38
N SER A 223 4.63 -2.63 -6.24
CA SER A 223 4.25 -2.92 -7.62
C SER A 223 5.45 -3.29 -8.47
N ARG A 224 6.57 -2.59 -8.29
CA ARG A 224 7.79 -2.78 -9.07
C ARG A 224 8.84 -3.65 -8.37
N LYS A 225 8.62 -3.97 -7.10
CA LYS A 225 9.61 -4.60 -6.20
C LYS A 225 10.90 -3.78 -6.17
N ILE A 226 10.78 -2.47 -5.93
CA ILE A 226 11.93 -1.55 -5.85
C ILE A 226 11.90 -0.84 -4.50
N VAL A 227 13.07 -0.63 -3.90
CA VAL A 227 13.27 0.30 -2.79
C VAL A 227 13.95 1.55 -3.33
N TYR A 228 13.43 2.73 -3.00
CA TYR A 228 14.05 4.02 -3.32
C TYR A 228 14.57 4.68 -2.06
N GLY A 229 15.85 5.04 -2.03
CA GLY A 229 16.40 5.92 -1.00
C GLY A 229 16.23 7.38 -1.43
N LEU A 230 15.39 8.17 -0.76
CA LEU A 230 15.10 9.55 -1.19
C LEU A 230 15.99 10.59 -0.53
N THR A 231 16.24 10.44 0.77
CA THR A 231 17.06 11.38 1.54
C THR A 231 17.91 10.63 2.53
N LYS A 232 19.10 11.17 2.81
CA LYS A 232 20.01 10.66 3.83
C LYS A 232 20.13 11.66 4.97
N GLY A 233 19.87 11.19 6.19
CA GLY A 233 20.10 11.94 7.41
C GLY A 233 21.54 11.81 7.92
N LYS A 234 21.97 12.77 8.74
CA LYS A 234 23.23 12.72 9.49
C LYS A 234 23.03 12.01 10.83
N LYS A 235 24.11 11.78 11.58
CA LYS A 235 24.01 11.29 12.95
C LYS A 235 23.21 12.28 13.80
N ASN A 236 22.29 11.78 14.63
CA ASN A 236 21.48 12.58 15.53
C ASN A 236 22.35 13.34 16.55
N SER A 237 22.11 14.64 16.68
CA SER A 237 22.86 15.53 17.59
C SER A 237 22.61 15.21 19.06
N ASN A 238 21.39 14.80 19.40
CA ASN A 238 20.95 14.55 20.77
C ASN A 238 21.13 13.08 21.18
N TYR A 239 21.93 12.33 20.41
CA TYR A 239 22.19 10.92 20.65
C TYR A 239 22.95 10.72 21.98
N ASP A 240 22.38 9.92 22.86
CA ASP A 240 22.88 9.66 24.20
C ASP A 240 23.25 8.17 24.33
N LEU A 241 24.52 7.91 24.67
CA LEU A 241 25.06 6.55 24.76
C LEU A 241 24.42 5.73 25.88
N GLU A 242 24.12 6.35 27.02
CA GLU A 242 23.55 5.69 28.19
C GLU A 242 22.07 5.35 27.93
N ALA A 243 21.30 6.33 27.45
CA ALA A 243 19.92 6.12 27.06
C ALA A 243 19.80 5.03 25.98
N ARG A 244 20.71 5.03 25.00
CA ARG A 244 20.78 3.97 23.99
C ARG A 244 21.06 2.60 24.60
N ASN A 245 22.02 2.48 25.52
CA ASN A 245 22.36 1.20 26.14
C ASN A 245 21.20 0.66 26.99
N ASN A 246 20.50 1.54 27.70
CA ASN A 246 19.30 1.18 28.46
C ASN A 246 18.19 0.71 27.52
N PHE A 247 17.97 1.41 26.40
CA PHE A 247 17.00 1.00 25.38
C PHE A 247 17.32 -0.37 24.77
N ILE A 248 18.60 -0.67 24.46
CA ILE A 248 19.00 -1.99 23.93
C ILE A 248 18.65 -3.13 24.91
N ARG A 249 18.69 -2.89 26.23
CA ARG A 249 18.31 -3.89 27.23
C ARG A 249 16.80 -4.16 27.27
N GLU A 250 15.98 -3.23 26.78
CA GLU A 250 14.52 -3.39 26.65
C GLU A 250 14.14 -4.21 25.40
N LEU A 251 15.06 -4.42 24.45
CA LEU A 251 14.80 -5.14 23.22
C LEU A 251 14.57 -6.64 23.46
N PRO A 252 13.77 -7.30 22.61
CA PRO A 252 13.61 -8.75 22.68
C PRO A 252 14.96 -9.45 22.47
N ARG A 253 15.15 -10.59 23.15
CA ARG A 253 16.39 -11.38 23.03
C ARG A 253 16.62 -11.86 21.60
N GLU A 254 15.55 -12.31 20.96
CA GLU A 254 15.59 -12.76 19.56
C GLU A 254 15.24 -11.58 18.63
N PRO A 255 16.08 -11.30 17.63
CA PRO A 255 15.76 -10.30 16.62
C PRO A 255 14.62 -10.79 15.74
N MET A 256 13.88 -9.84 15.16
CA MET A 256 12.86 -10.14 14.14
C MET A 256 13.52 -10.66 12.86
N ARG A 257 14.64 -10.04 12.48
CA ARG A 257 15.51 -10.47 11.38
C ARG A 257 16.97 -10.27 11.73
N ALA A 258 17.81 -11.22 11.33
CA ALA A 258 19.25 -11.11 11.40
C ALA A 258 19.88 -11.63 10.10
N PRO A 259 21.08 -11.15 9.71
CA PRO A 259 21.76 -11.63 8.50
C PRO A 259 21.97 -13.15 8.48
N SER A 260 22.17 -13.76 9.65
CA SER A 260 22.31 -15.22 9.79
C SER A 260 21.02 -16.01 9.50
N GLN A 261 19.86 -15.35 9.48
CA GLN A 261 18.56 -15.96 9.17
C GLN A 261 18.17 -15.78 7.70
N VAL A 262 18.99 -15.09 6.90
CA VAL A 262 18.73 -14.85 5.47
C VAL A 262 18.99 -16.14 4.70
N ILE A 263 17.92 -16.88 4.42
CA ILE A 263 17.96 -18.08 3.56
C ILE A 263 17.84 -17.68 2.08
N LYS A 264 17.12 -16.58 1.80
CA LYS A 264 16.94 -15.95 0.48
C LYS A 264 17.02 -14.44 0.65
N LEU A 265 17.73 -13.77 -0.27
CA LEU A 265 17.78 -12.32 -0.36
C LEU A 265 16.38 -11.75 -0.67
N SER A 266 16.17 -10.48 -0.33
CA SER A 266 14.95 -9.77 -0.72
C SER A 266 14.75 -9.79 -2.23
N ASP A 267 13.51 -10.04 -2.65
CA ASP A 267 13.10 -9.93 -4.05
C ASP A 267 13.07 -8.46 -4.53
N TYR A 268 13.31 -7.48 -3.64
CA TYR A 268 13.26 -6.06 -3.96
C TYR A 268 14.63 -5.53 -4.37
N TYR A 269 14.67 -4.89 -5.54
CA TYR A 269 15.86 -4.23 -6.04
C TYR A 269 16.11 -2.90 -5.31
N PHE A 270 17.36 -2.64 -4.94
CA PHE A 270 17.82 -1.38 -4.40
C PHE A 270 19.14 -0.97 -5.04
N ASP A 271 19.19 0.24 -5.60
CA ASP A 271 20.41 0.83 -6.14
C ASP A 271 20.94 1.91 -5.18
N GLU A 272 21.93 1.57 -4.37
CA GLU A 272 22.52 2.53 -3.44
C GLU A 272 23.23 3.69 -4.17
N SER A 273 23.77 3.44 -5.37
CA SER A 273 24.60 4.42 -6.09
C SER A 273 23.80 5.61 -6.61
N ASN A 274 22.54 5.37 -7.00
CA ASN A 274 21.59 6.37 -7.47
C ASN A 274 20.56 6.76 -6.38
N SER A 275 20.86 6.46 -5.12
CA SER A 275 19.99 6.76 -3.98
C SER A 275 20.44 8.00 -3.21
N PHE A 276 19.46 8.57 -2.51
CA PHE A 276 19.56 9.66 -1.53
C PHE A 276 19.76 11.07 -2.09
N GLU A 277 19.75 11.21 -3.41
CA GLU A 277 19.73 12.51 -4.08
C GLU A 277 18.30 12.90 -4.41
N SER A 278 17.64 13.60 -3.46
CA SER A 278 16.20 13.90 -3.58
C SER A 278 15.79 14.68 -4.84
N PHE A 279 16.72 15.36 -5.51
CA PHE A 279 16.45 16.09 -6.75
C PHE A 279 16.34 15.16 -7.97
N ASP A 280 16.86 13.93 -7.88
CA ASP A 280 16.73 12.89 -8.91
C ASP A 280 15.36 12.21 -8.86
N TYR A 281 14.53 12.53 -7.87
CA TYR A 281 13.23 11.91 -7.67
C TYR A 281 12.08 12.86 -7.94
N ARG A 282 10.99 12.29 -8.45
CA ARG A 282 9.72 12.96 -8.71
C ARG A 282 8.55 12.05 -8.36
N LEU A 283 7.35 12.63 -8.36
CA LEU A 283 6.15 11.86 -8.03
C LEU A 283 5.81 10.86 -9.13
N PHE A 284 5.76 11.27 -10.39
CA PHE A 284 5.32 10.43 -11.50
C PHE A 284 6.46 10.11 -12.48
N ASP A 285 6.50 8.89 -12.99
CA ASP A 285 7.27 8.52 -14.18
C ASP A 285 6.38 7.94 -15.28
N ILE A 286 7.00 7.77 -16.43
CA ILE A 286 6.43 7.12 -17.59
C ILE A 286 7.48 6.18 -18.19
N TYR A 287 7.04 4.99 -18.56
CA TYR A 287 7.86 3.96 -19.17
C TYR A 287 7.92 4.11 -20.68
N ASN A 288 9.09 3.83 -21.22
CA ASN A 288 9.25 3.66 -22.65
C ASN A 288 8.54 2.37 -23.13
N ASN A 289 8.42 2.20 -24.44
CA ASN A 289 7.70 1.06 -25.02
C ASN A 289 8.25 -0.30 -24.55
N LEU A 290 9.57 -0.43 -24.36
CA LEU A 290 10.20 -1.67 -23.92
C LEU A 290 9.83 -2.00 -22.46
N GLU A 291 9.96 -1.03 -21.57
CA GLU A 291 9.60 -1.16 -20.15
C GLU A 291 8.10 -1.41 -19.98
N HIS A 292 7.26 -0.72 -20.77
CA HIS A 292 5.83 -0.96 -20.80
C HIS A 292 5.50 -2.41 -21.19
N ASN A 293 6.13 -2.95 -22.24
CA ASN A 293 5.89 -4.32 -22.66
C ASN A 293 6.36 -5.34 -21.61
N LYS A 294 7.45 -5.06 -20.88
CA LYS A 294 7.88 -5.91 -19.76
C LYS A 294 6.85 -5.96 -18.63
N LEU A 295 6.08 -4.89 -18.40
CA LEU A 295 5.00 -4.91 -17.41
C LEU A 295 3.85 -5.85 -17.80
N LEU A 296 3.59 -6.05 -19.09
CA LEU A 296 2.54 -6.96 -19.58
C LEU A 296 2.92 -8.43 -19.41
N LEU A 297 4.21 -8.73 -19.23
CA LEU A 297 4.76 -10.07 -19.10
C LEU A 297 4.93 -10.52 -17.64
N LYS A 298 4.36 -9.81 -16.67
CA LYS A 298 4.53 -10.16 -15.24
C LYS A 298 4.01 -11.57 -14.95
N ASP A 299 4.82 -12.32 -14.21
CA ASP A 299 4.52 -13.69 -13.78
C ASP A 299 3.20 -13.78 -13.00
N ASP A 300 2.49 -14.89 -13.17
CA ASP A 300 1.35 -15.29 -12.35
C ASP A 300 1.79 -15.40 -10.89
N ARG A 301 1.63 -14.32 -10.13
CA ARG A 301 1.91 -14.31 -8.69
C ARG A 301 0.90 -15.24 -8.01
N LYS A 302 1.40 -16.28 -7.35
CA LYS A 302 0.59 -17.09 -6.43
C LYS A 302 0.16 -16.22 -5.22
N PRO A 303 -1.14 -16.11 -4.90
CA PRO A 303 -1.60 -15.31 -3.77
C PRO A 303 -1.07 -15.88 -2.44
N LYS A 304 -0.62 -15.00 -1.51
CA LYS A 304 0.08 -15.38 -0.26
C LYS A 304 -0.75 -16.31 0.62
N TYR A 305 -2.07 -16.12 0.67
CA TYR A 305 -2.95 -16.83 1.61
C TYR A 305 -3.87 -17.85 0.96
N SER A 306 -3.73 -18.08 -0.35
CA SER A 306 -4.52 -19.07 -1.11
C SER A 306 -4.54 -20.47 -0.48
N GLU A 307 -3.43 -20.91 0.13
CA GLU A 307 -3.32 -22.25 0.74
C GLU A 307 -3.89 -22.36 2.16
N ILE A 308 -4.11 -21.23 2.83
CA ILE A 308 -4.66 -21.22 4.20
C ILE A 308 -6.12 -20.79 4.23
N PHE A 309 -6.55 -20.06 3.21
CA PHE A 309 -7.91 -19.56 3.08
C PHE A 309 -8.87 -20.70 2.79
N ARG A 310 -10.01 -20.70 3.49
CA ARG A 310 -11.09 -21.66 3.25
C ARG A 310 -12.35 -20.93 2.80
N ASP A 311 -12.96 -20.17 3.70
CA ASP A 311 -14.26 -19.51 3.46
C ASP A 311 -14.28 -18.10 4.08
N LEU A 312 -15.11 -17.22 3.55
CA LEU A 312 -15.37 -15.89 4.08
C LEU A 312 -16.85 -15.56 4.01
N ILE A 313 -17.34 -15.03 5.12
CA ILE A 313 -18.73 -14.63 5.29
C ILE A 313 -18.77 -13.16 5.70
N ILE A 314 -19.63 -12.39 5.05
CA ILE A 314 -19.96 -11.01 5.40
C ILE A 314 -21.44 -10.96 5.78
N MET A 315 -21.74 -10.45 6.96
CA MET A 315 -23.09 -10.36 7.50
C MET A 315 -23.41 -8.95 7.98
N GLU A 316 -24.69 -8.58 7.99
CA GLU A 316 -25.13 -7.38 8.70
C GLU A 316 -25.08 -7.63 10.21
N LYS A 317 -24.46 -6.70 10.93
CA LYS A 317 -24.08 -6.83 12.35
C LYS A 317 -25.26 -7.08 13.29
N ALA A 318 -26.38 -6.39 13.10
CA ALA A 318 -27.48 -6.43 14.06
C ALA A 318 -28.38 -7.67 13.89
N SER A 319 -28.61 -8.09 12.66
CA SER A 319 -29.50 -9.19 12.29
C SER A 319 -28.78 -10.52 12.09
N GLY A 320 -27.46 -10.50 11.84
CA GLY A 320 -26.71 -11.68 11.42
C GLY A 320 -27.05 -12.14 9.99
N THR A 321 -27.81 -11.34 9.23
CA THR A 321 -28.24 -11.72 7.88
C THR A 321 -27.04 -11.70 6.94
N LEU A 322 -26.88 -12.77 6.16
CA LEU A 322 -25.82 -12.93 5.19
C LEU A 322 -25.93 -11.90 4.07
N ILE A 323 -24.85 -11.15 3.84
CA ILE A 323 -24.70 -10.25 2.69
C ILE A 323 -23.99 -11.00 1.57
N ILE A 324 -22.81 -11.57 1.86
CA ILE A 324 -21.96 -12.28 0.90
C ILE A 324 -21.36 -13.51 1.56
N ASN A 325 -21.26 -14.59 0.79
CA ASN A 325 -20.47 -15.78 1.12
C ASN A 325 -19.49 -16.06 -0.02
N TYR A 326 -18.23 -16.27 0.32
CA TYR A 326 -17.19 -16.67 -0.61
C TYR A 326 -16.49 -17.91 -0.07
N ALA A 327 -16.60 -19.03 -0.80
CA ALA A 327 -15.97 -20.29 -0.48
C ALA A 327 -14.90 -20.61 -1.53
N SER A 328 -13.73 -21.10 -1.10
CA SER A 328 -12.66 -21.55 -2.00
C SER A 328 -13.01 -22.84 -2.76
N GLU A 329 -13.98 -23.61 -2.25
CA GLU A 329 -14.51 -24.85 -2.85
C GLU A 329 -16.05 -24.88 -2.83
N ASN A 330 -16.68 -25.81 -3.58
CA ASN A 330 -18.13 -26.08 -3.57
C ASN A 330 -18.58 -26.68 -2.21
N PHE A 331 -18.48 -25.91 -1.14
CA PHE A 331 -18.88 -26.31 0.20
C PHE A 331 -20.29 -25.80 0.51
N ASN A 332 -21.23 -26.72 0.72
CA ASN A 332 -22.67 -26.46 0.68
C ASN A 332 -23.34 -26.36 2.06
N GLU A 333 -22.62 -25.88 3.09
CA GLU A 333 -23.09 -25.88 4.49
C GLU A 333 -23.25 -24.48 5.09
N GLN A 334 -23.87 -23.56 4.33
CA GLN A 334 -24.14 -22.18 4.77
C GLN A 334 -24.96 -22.09 6.07
N ALA A 335 -25.87 -23.04 6.30
CA ALA A 335 -26.71 -23.12 7.50
C ALA A 335 -25.92 -23.50 8.77
N LEU A 336 -24.91 -24.36 8.65
CA LEU A 336 -24.05 -24.75 9.78
C LEU A 336 -23.17 -23.60 10.23
N VAL A 337 -22.67 -22.81 9.28
CA VAL A 337 -21.79 -21.67 9.60
C VAL A 337 -22.58 -20.52 10.25
N SER A 338 -23.78 -20.20 9.74
CA SER A 338 -24.65 -19.20 10.38
C SER A 338 -25.08 -19.63 11.79
N GLY A 339 -25.49 -20.89 11.97
CA GLY A 339 -25.84 -21.44 13.29
C GLY A 339 -24.67 -21.47 14.27
N PHE A 340 -23.46 -21.76 13.78
CA PHE A 340 -22.22 -21.67 14.57
C PHE A 340 -21.96 -20.23 15.01
N LEU A 341 -22.01 -19.25 14.12
CA LEU A 341 -21.73 -17.85 14.46
C LEU A 341 -22.73 -17.25 15.44
N THR A 342 -24.03 -17.55 15.29
CA THR A 342 -25.05 -17.13 16.27
C THR A 342 -24.85 -17.78 17.64
N ALA A 343 -24.49 -19.08 17.68
CA ALA A 343 -24.17 -19.77 18.93
C ALA A 343 -22.92 -19.17 19.60
N MET A 344 -21.97 -18.70 18.80
CA MET A 344 -20.73 -18.10 19.28
C MET A 344 -20.88 -16.67 19.80
N ASP A 345 -21.64 -15.81 19.12
CA ASP A 345 -21.97 -14.48 19.63
C ASP A 345 -22.79 -14.57 20.94
N SER A 346 -23.67 -15.58 21.04
CA SER A 346 -24.39 -15.89 22.29
C SER A 346 -23.45 -16.34 23.42
N PHE A 347 -22.44 -17.16 23.11
CA PHE A 347 -21.44 -17.59 24.09
C PHE A 347 -20.55 -16.43 24.59
N VAL A 348 -20.11 -15.55 23.70
CA VAL A 348 -19.20 -14.43 24.00
C VAL A 348 -19.88 -13.35 24.83
N SER A 349 -21.16 -13.07 24.54
CA SER A 349 -21.98 -12.15 25.33
C SER A 349 -22.26 -12.68 26.75
N GLN A 350 -22.36 -14.01 26.93
CA GLN A 350 -22.55 -14.63 28.25
C GLN A 350 -21.31 -14.58 29.16
N ILE A 351 -20.10 -14.54 28.59
CA ILE A 351 -18.83 -14.48 29.35
C ILE A 351 -18.34 -13.05 29.61
N GLY A 352 -19.14 -12.02 29.27
CA GLY A 352 -18.79 -10.60 29.51
C GLY A 352 -17.79 -10.01 28.51
N GLY A 353 -17.53 -10.69 27.39
CA GLY A 353 -16.77 -10.15 26.27
C GLY A 353 -17.65 -9.34 25.31
N SER A 354 -17.08 -8.36 24.61
CA SER A 354 -17.81 -7.54 23.64
C SER A 354 -17.84 -8.12 22.23
N THR A 355 -16.81 -8.87 21.82
CA THR A 355 -16.65 -9.48 20.47
C THR A 355 -15.57 -10.57 20.50
N MET A 356 -15.69 -11.62 19.69
CA MET A 356 -14.67 -12.68 19.57
C MET A 356 -13.89 -12.57 18.27
N GLU A 357 -12.60 -12.29 18.37
CA GLU A 357 -11.75 -12.03 17.20
C GLU A 357 -11.07 -13.30 16.65
N GLU A 358 -10.78 -14.31 17.49
CA GLU A 358 -10.06 -15.52 17.07
C GLU A 358 -10.57 -16.80 17.76
N ILE A 359 -10.72 -17.87 16.97
CA ILE A 359 -11.08 -19.22 17.42
C ILE A 359 -10.07 -20.20 16.86
N ASN A 360 -9.55 -21.09 17.69
CA ASN A 360 -8.82 -22.27 17.26
C ASN A 360 -9.54 -23.52 17.77
N TYR A 361 -10.18 -24.27 16.86
CA TYR A 361 -10.88 -25.50 17.20
C TYR A 361 -10.50 -26.63 16.24
N LYS A 362 -9.71 -27.60 16.73
CA LYS A 362 -9.40 -28.87 16.03
C LYS A 362 -8.98 -28.70 14.54
N GLY A 363 -8.15 -27.71 14.24
CA GLY A 363 -7.66 -27.46 12.88
C GLY A 363 -8.55 -26.55 12.02
N LEU A 364 -9.65 -26.05 12.58
CA LEU A 364 -10.41 -24.92 12.04
C LEU A 364 -10.01 -23.65 12.79
N TYR A 365 -9.47 -22.69 12.06
CA TYR A 365 -9.15 -21.37 12.59
C TYR A 365 -10.18 -20.38 12.08
N VAL A 366 -10.71 -19.56 12.97
CA VAL A 366 -11.68 -18.52 12.59
C VAL A 366 -11.11 -17.19 13.00
N GLN A 367 -11.03 -16.28 12.04
CA GLN A 367 -10.66 -14.89 12.25
C GLN A 367 -11.86 -14.02 11.94
N ALA A 368 -12.33 -13.27 12.93
CA ALA A 368 -13.42 -12.33 12.76
C ALA A 368 -12.93 -10.89 12.91
N THR A 369 -13.65 -9.99 12.26
CA THR A 369 -13.49 -8.55 12.41
C THR A 369 -14.87 -7.90 12.36
N TYR A 370 -14.99 -6.81 13.12
CA TYR A 370 -16.27 -6.20 13.45
C TYR A 370 -16.27 -4.75 13.01
N GLY A 371 -17.02 -4.45 11.97
CA GLY A 371 -17.30 -3.10 11.53
C GLY A 371 -18.40 -2.43 12.36
N LYS A 372 -18.78 -1.24 11.93
CA LYS A 372 -19.91 -0.51 12.49
C LYS A 372 -21.26 -1.15 12.13
N TYR A 373 -21.39 -1.69 10.93
CA TYR A 373 -22.61 -2.24 10.34
C TYR A 373 -22.46 -3.66 9.83
N ILE A 374 -21.24 -4.13 9.57
CA ILE A 374 -21.02 -5.51 9.09
C ILE A 374 -20.09 -6.29 10.02
N HIS A 375 -20.27 -7.61 10.05
CA HIS A 375 -19.31 -8.57 10.59
C HIS A 375 -18.71 -9.35 9.44
N LEU A 376 -17.39 -9.50 9.46
CA LEU A 376 -16.67 -10.32 8.50
C LEU A 376 -15.97 -11.44 9.25
N VAL A 377 -16.25 -12.67 8.83
CA VAL A 377 -15.69 -13.88 9.41
C VAL A 377 -14.98 -14.68 8.34
N CYS A 378 -13.74 -15.05 8.62
CA CYS A 378 -12.90 -15.83 7.73
C CYS A 378 -12.53 -17.15 8.40
N PHE A 379 -12.68 -18.25 7.66
CA PHE A 379 -12.32 -19.59 8.06
C PHE A 379 -11.02 -19.97 7.38
N LEU A 380 -10.09 -20.52 8.15
CA LEU A 380 -8.74 -20.82 7.72
C LEU A 380 -8.32 -22.23 8.14
N PHE A 381 -7.48 -22.87 7.33
CA PHE A 381 -6.84 -24.15 7.64
C PHE A 381 -5.63 -24.01 8.56
N LYS A 382 -5.07 -22.80 8.67
CA LYS A 382 -3.91 -22.46 9.50
C LYS A 382 -4.15 -21.13 10.21
N PRO A 383 -3.45 -20.84 11.33
CA PRO A 383 -3.62 -19.58 12.04
C PRO A 383 -3.21 -18.38 11.17
N ALA A 384 -3.98 -17.30 11.26
CA ALA A 384 -3.70 -16.03 10.58
C ALA A 384 -2.47 -15.33 11.20
N ASP A 385 -1.57 -14.84 10.35
CA ASP A 385 -0.51 -13.92 10.77
C ASP A 385 -1.05 -12.49 10.99
N ALA A 386 -0.21 -11.60 11.52
CA ALA A 386 -0.61 -10.21 11.77
C ALA A 386 -0.98 -9.44 10.49
N SER A 387 -0.36 -9.77 9.35
CA SER A 387 -0.66 -9.15 8.05
C SER A 387 -2.06 -9.52 7.57
N PHE A 388 -2.45 -10.80 7.68
CA PHE A 388 -3.80 -11.24 7.33
C PHE A 388 -4.86 -10.55 8.19
N LYS A 389 -4.62 -10.42 9.50
CA LYS A 389 -5.52 -9.71 10.42
C LYS A 389 -5.69 -8.22 10.04
N GLU A 390 -4.61 -7.54 9.67
CA GLU A 390 -4.66 -6.16 9.18
C GLU A 390 -5.44 -6.04 7.85
N ARG A 391 -5.25 -6.99 6.92
CA ARG A 391 -5.98 -7.04 5.64
C ARG A 391 -7.48 -7.25 5.85
N LEU A 392 -7.86 -8.11 6.79
CA LEU A 392 -9.26 -8.36 7.13
C LEU A 392 -9.95 -7.10 7.69
N ASN A 393 -9.27 -6.40 8.60
CA ASN A 393 -9.73 -5.12 9.13
C ASN A 393 -9.85 -4.05 8.03
N TYR A 394 -8.87 -4.00 7.11
CA TYR A 394 -8.92 -3.09 5.98
C TYR A 394 -10.11 -3.39 5.06
N LEU A 395 -10.33 -4.65 4.70
CA LEU A 395 -11.46 -5.09 3.88
C LEU A 395 -12.80 -4.66 4.48
N THR A 396 -12.96 -4.84 5.79
CA THR A 396 -14.18 -4.47 6.51
C THR A 396 -14.46 -2.98 6.41
N ASN A 397 -13.45 -2.15 6.69
CA ASN A 397 -13.58 -0.69 6.59
C ASN A 397 -13.83 -0.23 5.15
N LEU A 398 -13.20 -0.90 4.17
CA LEU A 398 -13.36 -0.60 2.75
C LEU A 398 -14.79 -0.88 2.29
N LEU A 399 -15.35 -2.04 2.66
CA LEU A 399 -16.71 -2.43 2.33
C LEU A 399 -17.74 -1.47 2.94
N GLU A 400 -17.58 -1.12 4.21
CA GLU A 400 -18.47 -0.14 4.84
C GLU A 400 -18.41 1.22 4.14
N SER A 401 -17.20 1.69 3.82
CA SER A 401 -17.03 2.99 3.17
C SER A 401 -17.63 3.04 1.76
N ASN A 402 -17.48 1.97 0.99
CA ASN A 402 -17.92 1.92 -0.41
C ASN A 402 -19.41 1.58 -0.55
N TYR A 403 -19.95 0.76 0.35
CA TYR A 403 -21.30 0.21 0.24
C TYR A 403 -22.24 0.65 1.38
N ILE A 404 -21.90 1.72 2.12
CA ILE A 404 -22.72 2.19 3.26
C ILE A 404 -24.20 2.35 2.92
N LYS A 405 -24.52 2.92 1.75
CA LYS A 405 -25.91 3.14 1.32
C LYS A 405 -26.63 1.82 1.07
N GLN A 406 -25.95 0.88 0.41
CA GLN A 406 -26.46 -0.46 0.13
C GLN A 406 -26.66 -1.25 1.41
N ILE A 407 -25.72 -1.15 2.36
CA ILE A 407 -25.81 -1.79 3.69
C ILE A 407 -27.00 -1.22 4.48
N GLU A 408 -27.19 0.10 4.49
CA GLU A 408 -28.33 0.73 5.17
C GLU A 408 -29.69 0.38 4.54
N MET A 409 -29.73 0.22 3.21
CA MET A 409 -30.92 -0.26 2.50
C MET A 409 -31.18 -1.74 2.79
N PHE A 410 -30.14 -2.58 2.71
CA PHE A 410 -30.22 -4.01 3.01
C PHE A 410 -30.73 -4.26 4.43
N LYS A 411 -30.31 -3.45 5.42
CA LYS A 411 -30.81 -3.55 6.79
C LYS A 411 -32.34 -3.41 6.90
N LYS A 412 -32.97 -2.69 5.96
CA LYS A 412 -34.42 -2.49 5.92
C LYS A 412 -35.14 -3.55 5.08
N THR A 413 -34.52 -4.04 4.02
CA THR A 413 -35.18 -4.86 2.99
C THR A 413 -34.78 -6.33 3.00
N GLY A 414 -33.58 -6.66 3.47
CA GLY A 414 -32.94 -7.97 3.31
C GLY A 414 -32.57 -8.32 1.87
N ASP A 415 -32.63 -7.36 0.93
CA ASP A 415 -32.43 -7.62 -0.49
C ASP A 415 -30.94 -7.69 -0.87
N THR A 416 -30.44 -8.90 -1.11
CA THR A 416 -29.04 -9.13 -1.50
C THR A 416 -28.70 -8.60 -2.89
N ASN A 417 -29.68 -8.33 -3.76
CA ASN A 417 -29.44 -7.82 -5.12
C ASN A 417 -28.91 -6.37 -5.13
N LEU A 418 -28.92 -5.70 -3.98
CA LEU A 418 -28.31 -4.38 -3.81
C LEU A 418 -26.78 -4.40 -3.96
N PHE A 419 -26.17 -5.59 -3.89
CA PHE A 419 -24.72 -5.77 -3.94
C PHE A 419 -24.29 -6.43 -5.25
N ASN A 420 -23.33 -5.81 -5.94
CA ASN A 420 -22.66 -6.45 -7.06
C ASN A 420 -21.66 -7.49 -6.52
N GLN A 421 -22.08 -8.75 -6.50
CA GLN A 421 -21.27 -9.82 -5.91
C GLN A 421 -19.95 -10.03 -6.65
N GLU A 422 -19.93 -9.97 -7.99
CA GLU A 422 -18.70 -10.16 -8.77
C GLU A 422 -17.63 -9.10 -8.43
N GLU A 423 -18.06 -7.85 -8.31
CA GLU A 423 -17.19 -6.74 -7.93
C GLU A 423 -16.63 -6.93 -6.51
N ILE A 424 -17.49 -7.28 -5.55
CA ILE A 424 -17.05 -7.46 -4.16
C ILE A 424 -16.14 -8.69 -4.02
N LEU A 425 -16.42 -9.79 -4.73
CA LEU A 425 -15.56 -10.96 -4.77
C LEU A 425 -14.17 -10.64 -5.33
N THR A 426 -14.09 -9.77 -6.34
CA THR A 426 -12.82 -9.29 -6.88
C THR A 426 -12.04 -8.51 -5.82
N ILE A 427 -12.71 -7.59 -5.10
CA ILE A 427 -12.11 -6.83 -4.01
C ILE A 427 -11.61 -7.76 -2.88
N ILE A 428 -12.40 -8.78 -2.50
CA ILE A 428 -12.03 -9.75 -1.46
C ILE A 428 -10.72 -10.46 -1.83
N LYS A 429 -10.64 -11.02 -3.05
CA LYS A 429 -9.46 -11.73 -3.55
C LYS A 429 -8.22 -10.86 -3.55
N GLU A 430 -8.35 -9.64 -4.08
CA GLU A 430 -7.24 -8.69 -4.18
C GLU A 430 -6.75 -8.21 -2.81
N VAL A 431 -7.67 -7.91 -1.88
CA VAL A 431 -7.34 -7.38 -0.56
C VAL A 431 -6.75 -8.45 0.36
N LEU A 432 -7.34 -9.64 0.36
CA LEU A 432 -6.88 -10.75 1.19
C LEU A 432 -5.73 -11.52 0.57
N ASP A 433 -5.38 -11.28 -0.70
CA ASP A 433 -4.32 -11.99 -1.43
C ASP A 433 -4.57 -13.51 -1.41
N ILE A 434 -5.78 -13.90 -1.85
CA ILE A 434 -6.30 -15.29 -1.89
C ILE A 434 -6.70 -15.75 -3.29
#